data_AF-A0A4Y2K827-F1
#
_entry.id   AF-A0A4Y2K827-F1
#
_cell.length_a   1.000
_cell.length_b   1.000
_cell.length_c   1.000
_cell.angle_alpha   90.00
_cell.angle_beta   90.00
_cell.angle_gamma   90.00
#
_symmetry.space_group_name_H-M   'P 1'
#
loop_
_entity.id
_entity.type
_entity.pdbx_description
1 polymer ?
#
loop_
_entity_poly.entity_id
_entity_poly.type
_entity_poly.pdbx_seq_one_letter_code
_entity_poly.pdbx_strand_id
1 'polypeptide(L)'
;MSALESLSHYDNRIHPVSLEILSVLQFLRNKGFSIIFCWVPSHVGISGNETADVIARFASDFLPRALPDCDIKKSLVPHLLSAWQQKWDLFTNNKLYSVKPSIGLWPALPLREFDVKLTRLRIGHTRSWARGHQGVPLVKLILLLIIF
;
A
#
# COMPACT_ATOMS: atom_id res chain seq x y z
N MET A 1 -7.21 -12.47 2.72
CA MET A 1 -8.36 -12.74 1.83
C MET A 1 -7.95 -13.77 0.81
N SER A 2 -8.72 -14.84 0.68
CA SER A 2 -8.54 -15.83 -0.38
C SER A 2 -9.04 -15.30 -1.73
N ALA A 3 -8.65 -15.96 -2.82
CA ALA A 3 -9.15 -15.62 -4.16
C ALA A 3 -10.68 -15.76 -4.27
N LEU A 4 -11.28 -16.72 -3.54
CA LEU A 4 -12.73 -16.93 -3.54
C LEU A 4 -13.48 -15.87 -2.74
N GLU A 5 -12.94 -15.43 -1.59
CA GLU A 5 -13.51 -14.32 -0.82
C GLU A 5 -13.51 -13.01 -1.63
N SER A 6 -12.50 -12.84 -2.50
CA SER A 6 -12.42 -11.67 -3.39
C SER A 6 -13.54 -11.67 -4.44
N LEU A 7 -14.11 -12.83 -4.78
CA LEU A 7 -15.23 -12.96 -5.70
C LEU A 7 -16.60 -12.78 -5.02
N SER A 8 -16.69 -12.94 -3.69
CA SER A 8 -17.94 -12.80 -2.94
C SER A 8 -18.26 -11.36 -2.54
N HIS A 9 -17.28 -10.45 -2.56
CA HIS A 9 -17.46 -9.06 -2.16
C HIS A 9 -17.38 -8.11 -3.36
N TYR A 10 -18.50 -7.45 -3.65
CA TYR A 10 -18.55 -6.39 -4.63
C TYR A 10 -18.16 -5.05 -3.98
N ASP A 11 -16.90 -4.61 -4.14
CA ASP A 11 -16.40 -3.30 -3.69
C ASP A 11 -15.87 -2.49 -4.89
N ASN A 12 -15.81 -1.16 -4.76
CA ASN A 12 -15.26 -0.24 -5.76
C ASN A 12 -13.75 -0.40 -5.98
N ARG A 13 -13.11 -1.34 -5.29
CA ARG A 13 -11.67 -1.67 -5.38
C ARG A 13 -11.42 -3.10 -5.86
N ILE A 14 -12.41 -3.75 -6.49
CA ILE A 14 -12.22 -5.09 -7.04
C ILE A 14 -11.10 -5.07 -8.09
N HIS A 15 -10.22 -6.06 -8.00
CA HIS A 15 -9.11 -6.26 -8.93
C HIS A 15 -9.65 -6.54 -10.36
N PRO A 16 -9.05 -5.98 -11.42
CA PRO A 16 -9.54 -6.16 -12.80
C PRO A 16 -9.75 -7.61 -13.22
N VAL A 17 -8.84 -8.52 -12.83
CA VAL A 17 -8.99 -9.97 -13.09
C VAL A 17 -10.22 -10.55 -12.39
N SER A 18 -10.54 -10.10 -11.18
CA SER A 18 -11.76 -10.53 -10.48
C SER A 18 -13.02 -10.04 -11.20
N LEU A 19 -13.01 -8.83 -11.78
CA LEU A 19 -14.11 -8.35 -12.62
C LEU A 19 -14.28 -9.20 -13.88
N GLU A 20 -13.18 -9.54 -14.56
CA GLU A 20 -13.22 -10.43 -15.73
C GLU A 20 -13.81 -11.79 -15.37
N ILE A 21 -13.35 -12.40 -14.26
CA ILE A 21 -13.89 -13.68 -13.77
C ILE A 21 -15.40 -13.57 -13.49
N LEU A 22 -15.83 -12.53 -12.76
CA LEU A 22 -17.25 -12.31 -12.47
C LEU A 22 -18.09 -12.16 -13.74
N SER A 23 -17.56 -11.45 -14.77
CA SER A 23 -18.24 -11.28 -16.05
C SER A 23 -18.48 -12.63 -16.76
N VAL A 24 -17.47 -13.51 -16.74
CA VAL A 24 -17.55 -14.85 -17.33
C VAL A 24 -18.51 -15.73 -16.55
N LEU A 25 -18.46 -15.69 -15.22
CA LEU A 25 -19.38 -16.45 -14.36
C LEU A 25 -20.83 -16.02 -14.58
N GLN A 26 -21.08 -14.71 -14.69
CA GLN A 26 -22.42 -14.19 -14.96
C GLN A 26 -22.92 -14.62 -16.34
N PHE A 27 -22.06 -14.54 -17.36
CA PHE A 27 -22.38 -15.01 -18.71
C PHE A 27 -22.78 -16.50 -18.71
N LEU A 28 -21.99 -17.36 -18.06
CA LEU A 28 -22.27 -18.80 -17.99
C LEU A 28 -23.55 -19.09 -17.20
N ARG A 29 -23.78 -18.39 -16.09
CA ARG A 29 -25.00 -18.54 -15.31
C ARG A 29 -26.24 -18.15 -16.12
N ASN A 30 -26.16 -17.08 -16.92
CA ASN A 30 -27.24 -16.66 -17.81
C ASN A 30 -27.53 -17.69 -18.92
N LYS A 31 -26.56 -18.56 -19.25
CA LYS A 31 -26.74 -19.69 -20.17
C LYS A 31 -27.30 -20.96 -19.49
N GLY A 32 -27.56 -20.90 -18.18
CA GLY A 32 -28.14 -22.02 -17.42
C GLY A 32 -27.11 -23.00 -16.85
N PHE A 33 -25.81 -22.67 -16.90
CA PHE A 33 -24.78 -23.52 -16.28
C PHE A 33 -24.82 -23.40 -14.75
N SER A 34 -24.74 -24.55 -14.07
CA SER A 34 -24.49 -24.62 -12.63
C SER A 34 -22.99 -24.81 -12.38
N ILE A 35 -22.37 -23.86 -11.67
CA ILE A 35 -20.92 -23.82 -11.43
C ILE A 35 -20.65 -24.05 -9.95
N ILE A 36 -19.77 -24.98 -9.63
CA ILE A 36 -19.34 -25.29 -8.26
C ILE A 36 -17.82 -25.11 -8.19
N PHE A 37 -17.36 -24.38 -7.19
CA PHE A 37 -15.93 -24.26 -6.90
C PHE A 37 -15.53 -25.30 -5.85
N CYS A 38 -14.50 -26.09 -6.15
CA CYS A 38 -13.86 -26.97 -5.19
C CYS A 38 -12.38 -26.59 -5.06
N TRP A 39 -11.85 -26.70 -3.84
CA TRP A 39 -10.43 -26.55 -3.61
C TRP A 39 -9.75 -27.91 -3.74
N VAL A 40 -8.59 -27.91 -4.39
CA VAL A 40 -7.75 -29.10 -4.57
C VAL A 40 -6.34 -28.73 -4.08
N PRO A 41 -5.66 -29.59 -3.33
CA PRO A 41 -4.28 -29.33 -2.93
C PRO A 41 -3.36 -29.29 -4.14
N SER A 42 -2.39 -28.37 -4.13
CA SER A 42 -1.39 -28.26 -5.20
C SER A 42 -0.33 -29.36 -5.08
N HIS A 43 0.26 -29.76 -6.22
CA HIS A 43 1.39 -30.70 -6.32
C HIS A 43 1.15 -32.11 -5.74
N VAL A 44 -0.08 -32.61 -5.81
CA VAL A 44 -0.43 -33.97 -5.34
C VAL A 44 -0.55 -35.02 -6.45
N GLY A 45 -0.09 -34.75 -7.68
CA GLY A 45 -0.18 -35.72 -8.79
C GLY A 45 -1.52 -35.71 -9.55
N ILE A 46 -2.40 -34.72 -9.33
CA ILE A 46 -3.65 -34.62 -10.09
C ILE A 46 -3.35 -34.00 -11.45
N SER A 47 -3.34 -34.85 -12.48
CA SER A 47 -2.92 -34.49 -13.85
C SER A 47 -3.59 -33.24 -14.40
N GLY A 48 -4.91 -33.08 -14.17
CA GLY A 48 -5.65 -31.89 -14.61
C GLY A 48 -5.20 -30.60 -13.93
N ASN A 49 -4.92 -30.65 -12.62
CA ASN A 49 -4.43 -29.49 -11.87
C ASN A 49 -2.99 -29.14 -12.27
N GLU A 50 -2.12 -30.15 -12.41
CA GLU A 50 -0.74 -29.95 -12.83
C GLU A 50 -0.65 -29.35 -14.23
N THR A 51 -1.50 -29.83 -15.16
CA THR A 51 -1.59 -29.26 -16.51
C THR A 51 -2.03 -27.80 -16.46
N ALA A 52 -3.05 -27.48 -15.66
CA ALA A 52 -3.50 -26.10 -15.49
C ALA A 52 -2.40 -25.20 -14.90
N ASP A 53 -1.67 -25.67 -13.89
CA ASP A 53 -0.56 -24.94 -13.26
C ASP A 53 0.59 -24.67 -14.25
N VAL A 54 0.94 -25.65 -15.09
CA VAL A 54 1.97 -25.50 -16.13
C VAL A 54 1.54 -24.46 -17.16
N ILE A 55 0.30 -24.51 -17.63
CA ILE A 55 -0.23 -23.54 -18.60
C ILE A 55 -0.29 -22.13 -17.99
N ALA A 56 -0.72 -22.01 -16.73
CA ALA A 56 -0.79 -20.72 -16.04
C ALA A 56 0.60 -20.11 -15.85
N ARG A 57 1.60 -20.93 -15.47
CA ARG A 57 3.00 -20.48 -15.36
C ARG A 57 3.53 -20.00 -16.70
N PHE A 58 3.34 -20.78 -17.75
CA PHE A 58 3.75 -20.40 -19.10
C PHE A 58 3.08 -19.08 -19.51
N ALA A 59 1.76 -18.94 -19.35
CA ALA A 59 1.05 -17.71 -19.70
C ALA A 59 1.57 -16.49 -18.92
N SER A 60 1.95 -16.65 -17.66
CA SER A 60 2.52 -15.56 -16.84
C SER A 60 3.85 -15.02 -17.39
N ASP A 61 4.65 -15.86 -18.06
CA ASP A 61 5.93 -15.46 -18.64
C ASP A 61 5.75 -14.68 -19.95
N PHE A 62 4.68 -14.95 -20.70
CA PHE A 62 4.43 -14.38 -22.04
C PHE A 62 3.44 -13.22 -22.06
N LEU A 63 2.53 -13.13 -21.09
CA LEU A 63 1.53 -12.06 -20.99
C LEU A 63 1.83 -11.19 -19.76
N PRO A 64 2.76 -10.22 -19.86
CA PRO A 64 2.94 -9.23 -18.82
C PRO A 64 1.69 -8.35 -18.78
N ARG A 65 0.74 -8.73 -17.93
CA ARG A 65 -0.41 -7.89 -17.62
C ARG A 65 0.07 -6.76 -16.73
N ALA A 66 -0.32 -5.54 -17.07
CA ALA A 66 -0.08 -4.40 -16.20
C ALA A 66 -0.71 -4.69 -14.83
N LEU A 67 0.12 -4.67 -13.79
CA LEU A 67 -0.36 -4.84 -12.42
C LEU A 67 -1.25 -3.66 -12.05
N PRO A 68 -2.37 -3.87 -11.36
CA PRO A 68 -3.18 -2.76 -10.89
C PRO A 68 -2.38 -1.86 -9.95
N ASP A 69 -2.66 -0.56 -10.00
CA ASP A 69 -2.00 0.45 -9.16
C ASP A 69 -1.98 0.07 -7.68
N CYS A 70 -3.04 -0.58 -7.19
CA CYS A 70 -3.12 -1.03 -5.80
C CYS A 70 -2.03 -2.03 -5.45
N ASP A 71 -1.71 -2.96 -6.34
CA ASP A 71 -0.72 -4.01 -6.08
C ASP A 71 0.70 -3.48 -6.25
N ILE A 72 0.91 -2.60 -7.24
CA ILE A 72 2.16 -1.86 -7.39
C ILE A 72 2.43 -1.04 -6.12
N LYS A 73 1.45 -0.27 -5.64
CA LYS A 73 1.60 0.55 -4.43
C LYS A 73 1.87 -0.31 -3.20
N LYS A 74 1.14 -1.42 -3.01
CA LYS A 74 1.37 -2.34 -1.88
C LYS A 74 2.79 -2.89 -1.85
N SER A 75 3.36 -3.21 -3.00
CA SER A 75 4.74 -3.70 -3.09
C SER A 75 5.76 -2.57 -2.96
N LEU A 76 5.60 -1.48 -3.69
CA LEU A 76 6.60 -0.43 -3.83
C LEU A 76 6.70 0.48 -2.60
N VAL A 77 5.57 0.86 -1.99
CA VAL A 77 5.54 1.84 -0.90
C VAL A 77 6.37 1.38 0.31
N PRO A 78 6.26 0.13 0.81
CA PRO A 78 7.10 -0.34 1.92
C PRO A 78 8.60 -0.28 1.60
N HIS A 79 9.00 -0.62 0.37
CA HIS A 79 10.39 -0.54 -0.06
C HIS A 79 10.88 0.92 -0.09
N LEU A 80 10.07 1.84 -0.61
CA LEU A 80 10.40 3.26 -0.63
C LEU A 80 10.54 3.82 0.79
N LEU A 81 9.59 3.48 1.69
CA LEU A 81 9.61 3.91 3.08
C LEU A 81 10.81 3.32 3.83
N SER A 82 11.18 2.06 3.57
CA SER A 82 12.35 1.43 4.16
C SER A 82 13.64 2.10 3.69
N ALA A 83 13.80 2.37 2.39
CA ALA A 83 14.94 3.10 1.86
C ALA A 83 15.02 4.53 2.42
N TRP A 84 13.87 5.17 2.63
CA TRP A 84 13.82 6.48 3.27
C TRP A 84 14.21 6.40 4.76
N GLN A 85 13.71 5.40 5.48
CA GLN A 85 14.08 5.15 6.88
C GLN A 85 15.59 4.94 7.01
N GLN A 86 16.19 4.10 6.17
CA GLN A 86 17.64 3.87 6.18
C GLN A 86 18.43 5.16 5.98
N LYS A 87 18.01 6.02 5.04
CA LYS A 87 18.65 7.34 4.88
C LYS A 87 18.43 8.22 6.10
N TRP A 88 17.24 8.18 6.69
CA TRP A 88 16.90 8.98 7.88
C TRP A 88 17.74 8.59 9.09
N ASP A 89 18.00 7.29 9.28
CA ASP A 89 18.82 6.74 10.36
C ASP A 89 20.28 7.19 10.29
N LEU A 90 20.76 7.63 9.12
CA LEU A 90 22.11 8.19 8.96
C LEU A 90 22.22 9.63 9.49
N PHE A 91 21.11 10.36 9.62
CA PHE A 91 21.09 11.76 10.06
C PHE A 91 20.87 11.88 11.57
N THR A 92 21.64 11.15 12.37
CA THR A 92 21.51 11.11 13.85
C THR A 92 21.83 12.45 14.54
N ASN A 93 22.63 13.32 13.91
CA ASN A 93 22.94 14.66 14.42
C ASN A 93 21.84 15.71 14.11
N ASN A 94 20.64 15.27 13.73
CA ASN A 94 19.50 16.14 13.46
C ASN A 94 18.56 16.19 14.66
N LYS A 95 18.23 17.40 15.14
CA LYS A 95 17.25 17.62 16.22
C LYS A 95 15.86 17.05 15.89
N LEU A 96 15.52 16.89 14.62
CA LEU A 96 14.26 16.27 14.21
C LEU A 96 14.28 14.75 14.34
N TYR A 97 15.45 14.12 14.23
CA TYR A 97 15.59 12.66 14.39
C TYR A 97 15.25 12.23 15.82
N SER A 98 15.66 13.01 16.83
CA SER A 98 15.29 12.73 18.23
C SER A 98 13.79 12.86 18.51
N VAL A 99 13.08 13.70 17.76
CA VAL A 99 11.63 13.89 17.87
C VAL A 99 10.85 12.81 17.11
N LYS A 100 11.38 12.39 15.95
CA LYS A 100 10.73 11.40 15.07
C LYS A 100 11.80 10.49 14.44
N PRO A 101 12.21 9.41 15.12
CA PRO A 101 13.18 8.48 14.56
C PRO A 101 12.58 7.60 13.47
N SER A 102 11.26 7.34 13.48
CA SER A 102 10.59 6.53 12.45
C SER A 102 9.81 7.36 11.43
N ILE A 103 10.10 7.10 10.15
CA ILE A 103 9.36 7.55 8.98
C ILE A 103 8.00 6.84 8.96
N GLY A 104 6.95 7.63 8.79
CA GLY A 104 5.57 7.17 8.86
C GLY A 104 4.66 8.25 9.41
N LEU A 105 3.35 8.10 9.22
CA LEU A 105 2.37 9.06 9.70
C LEU A 105 2.31 9.04 11.23
N TRP A 106 2.25 10.22 11.84
CA TRP A 106 1.81 10.32 13.23
C TRP A 106 0.31 10.04 13.28
N PRO A 107 -0.21 9.48 14.38
CA PRO A 107 -1.65 9.41 14.58
C PRO A 107 -2.22 10.84 14.51
N ALA A 108 -3.10 11.07 13.54
CA ALA A 108 -3.78 12.34 13.36
C ALA A 108 -4.85 12.50 14.45
N LEU A 109 -4.91 13.67 15.07
CA LEU A 109 -6.00 14.03 15.95
C LEU A 109 -7.23 14.43 15.11
N PRO A 110 -8.45 14.18 15.60
CA PRO A 110 -9.67 14.48 14.85
C PRO A 110 -9.86 15.97 14.55
N LEU A 111 -9.12 16.85 15.23
CA LEU A 111 -9.19 18.30 15.06
C LEU A 111 -7.82 18.85 14.67
N ARG A 112 -7.76 19.46 13.48
CA ARG A 112 -6.57 20.09 12.90
C ARG A 112 -5.87 21.07 13.84
N GLU A 113 -6.63 21.80 14.66
CA GLU A 113 -6.07 22.75 15.62
C GLU A 113 -5.16 22.08 16.65
N PHE A 114 -5.56 20.91 17.16
CA PHE A 114 -4.75 20.16 18.13
C PHE A 114 -3.52 19.53 17.48
N ASP A 115 -3.63 19.01 16.26
CA ASP A 115 -2.48 18.49 15.52
C ASP A 115 -1.42 19.56 15.26
N VAL A 116 -1.84 20.78 14.91
CA VAL A 116 -0.93 21.91 14.70
C VAL A 116 -0.24 22.31 16.00
N LYS A 117 -0.99 22.41 17.11
CA LYS A 117 -0.41 22.73 18.43
C LYS A 117 0.56 21.66 18.89
N LEU A 118 0.18 20.38 18.78
CA LEU A 118 1.00 19.24 19.17
C LEU A 118 2.27 19.12 18.32
N THR A 119 2.16 19.34 17.01
CA THR A 119 3.33 19.33 16.14
C THR A 119 4.29 20.43 16.52
N ARG A 120 3.82 21.67 16.70
CA ARG A 120 4.64 22.81 17.15
C ARG A 120 5.34 22.54 18.49
N LEU A 121 4.65 21.90 19.44
CA LEU A 121 5.22 21.47 20.71
C LEU A 121 6.36 20.47 20.51
N ARG A 122 6.15 19.43 19.69
CA ARG A 122 7.15 18.39 19.39
C ARG A 122 8.44 18.95 18.79
N ILE A 123 8.33 19.95 17.91
CA ILE A 123 9.49 20.59 17.29
C ILE A 123 10.07 21.76 18.11
N GLY A 124 9.54 22.02 19.32
CA GLY A 124 10.04 23.07 20.21
C GLY A 124 9.68 24.50 19.80
N HIS A 125 8.68 24.68 18.92
CA HIS A 125 8.18 25.99 18.46
C HIS A 125 7.15 26.61 19.42
N THR A 126 7.38 26.48 20.71
CA THR A 126 6.62 27.17 21.76
C THR A 126 7.32 28.47 22.12
N ARG A 127 6.98 29.54 21.40
CA ARG A 127 7.06 30.93 21.90
C ARG A 127 8.44 31.36 22.43
N SER A 128 9.45 31.47 21.55
CA SER A 128 10.66 32.31 21.72
C SER A 128 11.49 32.41 20.41
N TRP A 129 10.89 32.83 19.29
CA TRP A 129 11.64 33.13 18.06
C TRP A 129 11.41 34.57 17.59
N ALA A 130 11.66 35.50 18.52
CA ALA A 130 11.78 36.92 18.23
C ALA A 130 13.22 37.36 18.53
N ARG A 131 14.18 36.84 17.76
CA ARG A 131 15.47 37.47 17.42
C ARG A 131 16.34 36.48 16.64
N GLY A 132 16.62 36.84 15.39
CA GLY A 132 17.78 36.42 14.59
C GLY A 132 17.94 34.93 14.27
N HIS A 133 17.66 34.52 13.04
CA HIS A 133 18.68 34.05 12.09
C HIS A 133 18.02 33.48 10.82
N GLN A 134 18.59 33.86 9.68
CA GLN A 134 18.23 33.44 8.33
C GLN A 134 18.47 31.93 8.13
N GLY A 135 17.57 31.26 7.40
CA GLY A 135 17.74 29.87 6.95
C GLY A 135 16.46 29.02 7.00
N VAL A 136 15.39 29.45 6.31
CA VAL A 136 14.06 28.81 6.40
C VAL A 136 13.38 28.40 5.07
N PRO A 137 14.09 27.91 4.02
CA PRO A 137 13.41 27.17 2.95
C PRO A 137 13.30 25.67 3.24
N LEU A 138 14.37 25.01 3.72
CA LEU A 138 14.44 23.54 3.81
C LEU A 138 13.53 22.95 4.90
N VAL A 139 13.39 23.64 6.04
CA VAL A 139 12.59 23.16 7.17
C VAL A 139 11.09 23.16 6.85
N LYS A 140 10.63 24.07 5.97
CA LYS A 140 9.24 24.09 5.49
C LYS A 140 8.93 22.90 4.59
N LEU A 141 9.87 22.47 3.75
CA LEU A 141 9.68 21.31 2.86
C LEU A 141 9.66 19.99 3.64
N ILE A 142 10.48 19.88 4.69
CA ILE A 142 10.49 18.73 5.60
C ILE A 142 9.20 18.69 6.46
N LEU A 143 8.73 19.84 6.96
CA LEU A 143 7.47 19.93 7.71
C LEU A 143 6.24 19.58 6.85
N LEU A 144 6.24 19.92 5.56
CA LEU A 144 5.13 19.60 4.66
C LEU A 144 4.97 18.09 4.42
N LEU A 145 6.05 17.32 4.47
CA LEU A 145 6.04 15.85 4.29
C LEU A 145 5.91 15.07 5.61
N ILE A 146 5.99 15.74 6.75
CA ILE A 146 5.77 15.14 8.10
C ILE A 146 4.34 15.43 8.60
N ILE A 147 3.63 16.39 8.01
CA ILE A 147 2.31 16.87 8.45
C ILE A 147 1.18 16.53 7.45
N PHE A 148 1.49 16.24 6.18
CA PHE A 148 0.53 15.73 5.19
C PHE A 148 1.05 14.43 4.59
#